data_AF-A0A962GAW5-F1
#
_entry.id   AF-A0A962GAW5-F1
#
_cell.length_a   1.000
_cell.length_b   1.000
_cell.length_c   1.000
_cell.angle_alpha   90.00
_cell.angle_beta   90.00
_cell.angle_gamma   90.00
#
_symmetry.space_group_name_H-M   'P 1'
#
loop_
_entity.id
_entity.type
_entity.pdbx_description
1 polymer ?
#
loop_
_entity_poly.entity_id
_entity_poly.type
_entity_poly.pdbx_seq_one_letter_code
_entity_poly.pdbx_strand_id
1 'polypeptide(L)' 'RLVWTSMLFPGYRPAVFDDIPITAIMTMAAEGTGTRYVFTALHRNEADLRTNKESGFYQGTEIAIDQFVEHVIAMK' A
#
# COMPACT_ATOMS: atom_id res chain seq x y z
N ARG A 1 4.42 -12.11 3.53
CA ARG A 1 4.72 -10.68 3.78
C ARG A 1 5.34 -10.11 2.51
N LEU A 2 4.74 -9.07 1.94
CA LEU A 2 5.28 -8.34 0.80
C LEU A 2 5.67 -6.94 1.26
N VAL A 3 6.82 -6.43 0.83
CA VAL A 3 7.30 -5.10 1.20
C VAL A 3 7.84 -4.41 -0.04
N TRP A 4 7.47 -3.15 -0.24
CA TRP A 4 7.96 -2.32 -1.33
C TRP A 4 8.07 -0.86 -0.90
N THR A 5 8.82 -0.05 -1.64
CA THR A 5 9.04 1.37 -1.32
C THR A 5 9.05 2.22 -2.58
N SER A 6 8.40 3.39 -2.55
CA SER A 6 8.51 4.42 -3.58
C SER A 6 9.70 5.36 -3.34
N MET A 7 10.40 5.19 -2.21
CA MET A 7 11.44 6.12 -1.76
C MET A 7 12.82 5.86 -2.38
N LEU A 8 12.95 4.86 -3.27
CA LEU A 8 14.22 4.48 -3.90
C LEU A 8 14.05 4.29 -5.41
N PHE A 9 14.97 4.87 -6.18
CA PHE A 9 15.20 4.58 -7.60
C PHE A 9 15.95 3.25 -7.81
N PRO A 10 16.06 2.76 -9.06
CA PRO A 10 16.97 1.66 -9.39
C PRO A 10 18.39 1.88 -8.84
N GLY A 11 19.02 0.80 -8.40
CA GLY A 11 20.31 0.88 -7.71
C GLY A 11 20.25 1.50 -6.31
N TYR A 12 19.05 1.52 -5.69
CA TYR A 12 18.82 1.96 -4.31
C TYR A 12 19.23 3.42 -4.06
N ARG A 13 19.08 4.27 -5.07
CA ARG A 13 19.34 5.71 -4.92
C ARG A 13 18.14 6.41 -4.29
N PRO A 14 18.33 7.35 -3.36
CA PRO A 14 17.22 8.10 -2.79
C PRO A 14 16.36 8.74 -3.87
N ALA A 15 15.06 8.51 -3.80
CA ALA A 15 14.14 9.12 -4.71
C ALA A 15 13.76 10.54 -4.28
N VAL A 16 13.60 11.42 -5.25
CA VAL A 16 13.03 12.77 -5.12
C VAL A 16 11.87 12.83 -6.10
N PHE A 17 10.66 12.59 -5.62
CA PHE A 17 9.42 12.62 -6.40
C PHE A 17 8.40 13.54 -5.74
N ASP A 18 7.47 14.05 -6.55
CA ASP A 18 6.24 14.75 -6.13
C ASP A 18 5.10 13.77 -5.78
N ASP A 19 5.35 12.46 -5.86
CA ASP A 19 4.39 11.40 -5.55
C ASP A 19 4.45 10.99 -4.07
N ILE A 20 3.49 10.18 -3.61
CA ILE A 20 3.35 9.77 -2.20
C ILE A 20 4.56 8.93 -1.73
N PRO A 21 5.40 9.44 -0.81
CA PRO A 21 6.63 8.76 -0.40
C PRO A 21 6.34 7.79 0.75
N ILE A 22 6.17 6.50 0.43
CA ILE A 22 5.90 5.46 1.41
C ILE A 22 6.81 4.24 1.26
N THR A 23 7.02 3.57 2.38
CA THR A 23 7.36 2.14 2.40
C THR A 23 6.13 1.36 2.84
N ALA A 24 5.61 0.52 1.95
CA ALA A 24 4.42 -0.27 2.19
C ALA A 24 4.78 -1.68 2.70
N ILE A 25 4.09 -2.12 3.74
CA ILE A 25 4.15 -3.49 4.25
C ILE A 25 2.77 -4.10 4.12
N MET A 26 2.71 -5.24 3.43
CA MET A 26 1.49 -5.99 3.20
C MET A 26 1.61 -7.39 3.80
N THR A 27 0.68 -7.72 4.69
CA THR A 27 0.58 -9.05 5.29
C THR A 27 -0.80 -9.65 5.05
N MET A 28 -0.80 -10.97 4.87
CA MET A 28 -2.00 -11.77 4.71
C MET A 28 -1.84 -12.99 5.61
N ALA A 29 -2.87 -13.31 6.37
CA ALA A 29 -2.93 -14.48 7.23
C ALA A 29 -4.32 -15.11 7.14
N ALA A 30 -4.40 -16.44 7.23
CA ALA A 30 -5.68 -17.11 7.36
C ALA A 30 -6.38 -16.66 8.66
N GLU A 31 -7.65 -16.31 8.57
CA GLU A 31 -8.47 -15.91 9.72
C GLU A 31 -9.89 -16.43 9.52
N GLY A 32 -10.27 -17.45 10.31
CA GLY A 32 -11.53 -18.16 10.15
C GLY A 32 -11.69 -18.76 8.74
N THR A 33 -12.78 -18.41 8.06
CA THR A 33 -13.07 -18.83 6.68
C THR A 33 -12.48 -17.88 5.63
N GLY A 34 -11.79 -16.82 6.06
CA GLY A 34 -11.28 -15.76 5.20
C GLY A 34 -9.77 -15.54 5.33
N THR A 35 -9.32 -14.39 4.84
CA THR A 35 -7.94 -13.93 4.93
C THR A 35 -7.94 -12.52 5.52
N ARG A 36 -7.19 -12.32 6.60
CA ARG A 36 -6.94 -10.99 7.14
C ARG A 36 -5.83 -10.33 6.33
N TYR A 37 -6.21 -9.30 5.59
CA TYR A 37 -5.29 -8.44 4.85
C TYR A 37 -4.95 -7.18 5.66
N VAL A 38 -3.66 -6.87 5.81
CA VAL A 38 -3.21 -5.64 6.46
C VAL A 38 -2.22 -4.94 5.55
N PHE A 39 -2.52 -3.68 5.22
CA PHE A 39 -1.63 -2.77 4.52
C PHE A 39 -1.18 -1.66 5.47
N THR A 40 0.13 -1.52 5.65
CA THR A 40 0.74 -0.47 6.47
C THR A 40 1.61 0.40 5.59
N ALA A 41 1.22 1.67 5.42
CA ALA A 41 2.06 2.68 4.79
C ALA A 41 2.92 3.37 5.86
N LEU A 42 4.24 3.28 5.72
CA LEU A 42 5.20 4.02 6.54
C LEU A 42 5.61 5.30 5.81
N HIS A 43 5.37 6.45 6.44
CA HIS A 43 5.75 7.77 5.93
C HIS A 43 7.05 8.24 6.59
N ARG A 44 7.78 9.09 5.87
CA ARG A 44 9.03 9.69 6.37
C ARG A 44 8.81 10.61 7.57
N ASN A 45 7.69 11.33 7.58
CA ASN A 45 7.32 12.29 8.61
C ASN A 45 5.79 12.49 8.61
N GLU A 46 5.31 13.29 9.57
CA GLU A 46 3.88 13.57 9.74
C GLU A 46 3.28 14.42 8.60
N ALA A 47 4.04 15.35 8.02
CA ALA A 47 3.57 16.18 6.91
C ALA A 47 3.26 15.32 5.67
N ASP A 48 4.16 14.40 5.31
CA ASP A 48 3.96 13.46 4.20
C ASP A 48 2.75 12.54 4.47
N LEU A 49 2.52 12.12 5.72
CA LEU A 49 1.32 11.36 6.11
C LEU A 49 0.04 12.18 5.90
N ARG A 50 0.05 13.46 6.28
CA ARG A 50 -1.10 14.37 6.11
C ARG A 50 -1.41 14.59 4.63
N THR A 51 -0.40 14.94 3.84
CA THR A 51 -0.53 15.09 2.38
C THR A 51 -1.07 13.83 1.73
N ASN A 52 -0.58 12.65 2.14
CA ASN A 52 -1.08 11.38 1.63
C ASN A 52 -2.54 11.11 1.99
N LYS A 53 -2.98 11.47 3.20
CA LYS A 53 -4.39 11.30 3.59
C LYS A 53 -5.32 12.21 2.80
N GLU A 54 -4.86 13.42 2.50
CA GLU A 54 -5.62 14.44 1.79
C GLU A 54 -5.63 14.22 0.27
N SER A 55 -4.72 13.43 -0.28
CA SER A 55 -4.65 13.11 -1.72
C SER A 55 -5.72 12.13 -2.21
N GLY A 56 -6.50 11.52 -1.31
CA GLY A 56 -7.44 10.45 -1.65
C GLY A 56 -6.81 9.05 -1.69
N PHE A 57 -5.57 8.88 -1.23
CA PHE A 57 -4.87 7.59 -1.20
C PHE A 57 -5.66 6.47 -0.53
N TYR A 58 -6.41 6.77 0.53
CA TYR A 58 -7.20 5.78 1.24
C TYR A 58 -8.31 5.20 0.35
N GLN A 59 -9.07 6.06 -0.34
CA GLN A 59 -10.09 5.65 -1.30
C GLN A 59 -9.49 4.87 -2.47
N GLY A 60 -8.35 5.32 -3.00
CA GLY A 60 -7.63 4.59 -4.05
C GLY A 60 -7.20 3.19 -3.60
N THR A 61 -6.79 3.04 -2.33
CA THR A 61 -6.43 1.76 -1.74
C THR A 61 -7.65 0.85 -1.57
N GLU A 62 -8.80 1.38 -1.14
CA GLU A 62 -10.06 0.61 -1.07
C GLU A 62 -10.45 0.06 -2.44
N ILE A 63 -10.45 0.91 -3.47
CA ILE A 63 -10.76 0.50 -4.85
C ILE A 63 -9.83 -0.62 -5.33
N ALA A 64 -8.52 -0.51 -5.07
CA ALA A 64 -7.56 -1.53 -5.46
C ALA A 64 -7.79 -2.87 -4.73
N ILE A 65 -8.22 -2.83 -3.46
CA ILE A 65 -8.53 -4.05 -2.69
C ILE A 65 -9.81 -4.70 -3.18
N ASP A 66 -10.85 -3.93 -3.48
CA ASP A 66 -12.09 -4.46 -4.05
C ASP A 66 -11.80 -5.20 -5.37
N GLN A 67 -11.02 -4.58 -6.26
CA GLN A 67 -10.57 -5.20 -7.52
C GLN A 67 -9.76 -6.48 -7.28
N PHE A 68 -8.87 -6.49 -6.28
CA PHE A 68 -8.09 -7.68 -5.94
C PHE A 68 -8.97 -8.82 -5.44
N VAL A 69 -9.95 -8.53 -4.57
CA VAL A 69 -10.91 -9.51 -4.06
C VAL A 69 -11.77 -10.08 -5.19
N GLU A 70 -12.32 -9.22 -6.05
CA GLU A 70 -13.08 -9.64 -7.23
C GLU A 70 -12.26 -10.58 -8.13
N HIS A 71 -11.01 -10.22 -8.40
CA HIS A 71 -10.12 -11.04 -9.22
C HIS A 71 -9.87 -12.42 -8.60
N VAL A 72 -9.56 -12.48 -7.31
CA VAL A 72 -9.31 -13.75 -6.59
C VAL A 72 -10.56 -14.63 -6.57
N ILE A 73 -11.75 -14.05 -6.45
CA ILE A 73 -13.02 -14.81 -6.52
C ILE A 73 -13.22 -15.40 -7.92
N ALA A 74 -12.94 -14.62 -8.97
CA ALA A 74 -13.10 -15.03 -10.37
C ALA A 74 -12.05 -16.06 -10.86
N MET A 75 -10.95 -16.25 -10.12
CA MET A 75 -9.94 -17.27 -10.43
C MET A 75 -10.38 -18.71 -10.10
N LYS A 76 -11.53 -18.90 -9.44
CA LYS A 76 -12.11 -20.21 -9.12
C LYS A 76 -12.94 -20.76 -10.27
#